data_AF-A0A838K537-F1
#
_entry.id   AF-A0A838K537-F1
#
_cell.length_a   1.000
_cell.length_b   1.000
_cell.length_c   1.000
_cell.angle_alpha   90.00
_cell.angle_beta   90.00
_cell.angle_gamma   90.00
#
_symmetry.space_group_name_H-M   'P 1'
#
loop_
_entity.id
_entity.type
_entity.pdbx_description
1 polymer ?
#
loop_
_entity_poly.entity_id
_entity_poly.type
_entity_poly.pdbx_seq_one_letter_code
_entity_poly.pdbx_strand_id
1 'polypeptide(L)' 'MQTTMDSVGRVVVPKSLREALGLGPGSTVDISFYGAGLQLVPAGRTARLVQEPGGLVATGETTIDDEDVFRLIDTGRR' A
#
# COMPACT_ATOMS: atom_id res chain seq x y z
N MET A 1 -8.87 12.31 -6.62
CA MET A 1 -10.03 12.09 -5.72
C MET A 1 -9.82 12.94 -4.48
N GLN A 2 -10.84 13.65 -4.01
CA GLN A 2 -10.81 14.38 -2.73
C GLN A 2 -11.64 13.60 -1.71
N THR A 3 -11.25 13.69 -0.44
CA THR A 3 -11.99 13.09 0.67
C THR A 3 -12.11 14.09 1.81
N THR A 4 -13.00 13.79 2.76
CA THR A 4 -13.27 14.65 3.91
C THR A 4 -12.49 14.20 5.14
N MET A 5 -12.30 15.14 6.05
CA MET A 5 -11.92 14.87 7.42
C MET A 5 -13.19 14.69 8.25
N ASP A 6 -13.21 13.73 9.16
CA ASP A 6 -14.32 13.58 10.10
C ASP A 6 -14.26 14.63 11.22
N SER A 7 -15.28 14.64 12.09
CA SER A 7 -15.41 15.64 13.16
C SER A 7 -14.31 15.59 14.23
N VAL A 8 -13.49 14.53 14.26
CA VAL A 8 -12.42 14.35 15.25
C VAL A 8 -11.02 14.40 14.62
N GLY A 9 -10.93 14.81 13.35
CA GLY A 9 -9.65 15.07 12.69
C GLY A 9 -9.06 13.91 11.88
N ARG A 10 -9.83 12.85 11.58
CA ARG A 10 -9.36 11.69 10.82
C ARG A 10 -9.68 11.81 9.34
N VAL A 11 -8.77 11.38 8.47
CA VAL A 11 -9.01 11.32 7.02
C VAL A 11 -9.89 10.11 6.70
N VAL A 12 -11.03 10.33 6.06
CA VAL A 12 -11.89 9.23 5.59
C VAL A 12 -11.25 8.62 4.35
N VAL A 13 -10.91 7.34 4.37
CA VAL A 13 -10.39 6.64 3.18
C VAL A 13 -11.56 6.00 2.42
N PRO A 14 -11.84 6.41 1.16
CA PRO A 14 -12.89 5.84 0.33
C PRO A 14 -12.78 4.32 0.20
N LYS A 15 -13.93 3.63 0.10
CA LYS A 15 -14.00 2.16 0.08
C LYS A 15 -13.07 1.53 -0.97
N SER A 16 -13.09 2.04 -2.20
CA SER A 16 -12.27 1.51 -3.30
C SER A 16 -10.76 1.60 -3.01
N LEU A 17 -10.31 2.69 -2.37
CA LEU A 17 -8.91 2.83 -1.96
C LEU A 17 -8.56 1.92 -0.79
N ARG A 18 -9.48 1.75 0.18
CA ARG A 18 -9.26 0.80 1.28
C ARG A 18 -9.11 -0.63 0.76
N GLU A 19 -9.97 -1.05 -0.16
CA GLU A 19 -9.92 -2.38 -0.76
C GLU A 19 -8.64 -2.58 -1.58
N ALA A 20 -8.28 -1.62 -2.44
CA ALA A 20 -7.06 -1.70 -3.24
C ALA A 20 -5.77 -1.70 -2.40
N LEU A 21 -5.79 -1.09 -1.22
CA LEU A 21 -4.66 -1.04 -0.29
C LEU A 21 -4.72 -2.11 0.81
N GLY A 22 -5.72 -2.99 0.81
CA GLY A 22 -5.90 -4.00 1.87
C GLY A 22 -6.15 -3.42 3.26
N LEU A 23 -6.66 -2.20 3.37
CA LEU A 23 -6.91 -1.50 4.63
C LEU A 23 -8.25 -1.93 5.25
N GLY A 24 -8.17 -2.90 6.15
CA GLY A 24 -9.27 -3.39 6.98
C GLY A 24 -9.38 -2.68 8.33
N PRO A 25 -10.44 -2.99 9.12
CA PRO A 25 -10.52 -2.54 10.51
C PRO A 25 -9.30 -2.98 11.31
N GLY A 26 -8.64 -2.04 11.98
CA GLY A 26 -7.43 -2.32 12.78
C GLY A 26 -6.13 -2.37 11.99
N SER A 27 -6.15 -2.21 10.66
CA SER A 27 -4.93 -2.05 9.86
C SER A 27 -4.15 -0.82 10.31
N THR A 28 -2.83 -0.96 10.39
CA THR A 28 -1.91 0.14 10.64
C THR A 28 -1.48 0.79 9.33
N VAL A 29 -1.14 2.08 9.38
CA VAL A 29 -0.63 2.83 8.23
C VAL A 29 0.60 3.62 8.65
N ASP A 30 1.64 3.58 7.82
CA ASP A 30 2.79 4.44 7.92
C ASP A 30 2.44 5.77 7.26
N ILE A 31 2.67 6.87 8.00
CA ILE A 31 2.38 8.22 7.55
C ILE A 31 3.69 8.99 7.47
N SER A 32 3.99 9.57 6.31
CA SER A 32 5.19 10.36 6.07
C SER A 32 4.88 11.60 5.25
N PHE A 33 5.79 12.58 5.29
CA PHE A 33 5.76 13.70 4.35
C PHE A 33 6.28 13.25 2.98
N TYR A 34 5.61 13.70 1.92
CA TYR A 34 6.07 13.53 0.55
C TYR A 34 5.85 14.84 -0.21
N GLY A 35 6.94 15.60 -0.40
CA GLY A 35 6.88 16.96 -0.94
C GLY A 35 6.02 17.86 -0.05
N ALA A 36 5.00 18.48 -0.62
CA ALA A 36 4.03 19.31 0.10
C ALA A 36 2.82 18.52 0.64
N GLY A 37 2.83 17.18 0.53
CA GLY A 37 1.71 16.31 0.88
C GLY A 37 2.02 15.32 2.00
N LEU A 38 0.98 14.59 2.40
CA LEU A 38 1.07 13.41 3.25
C LEU A 38 1.00 12.15 2.38
N GLN A 39 1.93 11.23 2.59
CA GLN A 39 1.90 9.89 2.04
C GLN A 39 1.40 8.92 3.12
N LEU A 40 0.43 8.09 2.74
CA LEU A 40 -0.09 7.02 3.58
C LEU A 40 0.22 5.69 2.88
N VAL A 41 0.90 4.79 3.60
CA VAL A 41 1.21 3.45 3.11
C VAL A 41 0.72 2.44 4.13
N PRO A 42 0.08 1.32 3.73
CA PRO A 42 -0.21 0.23 4.65
C PRO A 42 1.04 -0.17 5.44
N ALA A 43 0.99 -0.08 6.76
CA ALA A 43 2.07 -0.54 7.61
C ALA A 43 1.98 -2.07 7.67
N GLY A 44 3.10 -2.74 7.44
CA GLY A 44 3.10 -4.19 7.20
C GLY A 44 3.44 -4.57 5.76
N ARG A 45 4.25 -3.76 5.06
CA ARG A 45 5.09 -4.32 3.99
C ARG A 45 6.00 -5.38 4.63
N THR A 46 5.52 -6.62 4.66
CA THR A 46 6.30 -7.80 5.03
C THR A 46 7.43 -8.03 4.03
N ALA A 47 7.26 -7.49 2.80
CA ALA A 47 8.27 -7.39 1.77
C ALA A 47 9.55 -6.72 2.31
N ARG A 48 10.53 -7.54 2.66
CA ARG A 48 11.89 -7.16 3.00
C ARG A 48 12.86 -7.69 1.96
N LEU A 49 13.98 -7.01 1.76
CA LEU A 49 15.07 -7.58 0.98
C LEU A 49 15.89 -8.50 1.88
N VAL A 50 16.12 -9.73 1.41
CA VAL A 50 17.04 -10.68 2.03
C VAL A 50 18.19 -10.97 1.07
N GLN A 51 19.37 -11.18 1.62
CA GLN A 51 20.54 -11.58 0.86
C GLN A 51 20.46 -13.09 0.61
N GLU A 52 20.38 -13.50 -0.65
CA GLU A 52 20.44 -14.90 -1.07
C GLU A 52 21.68 -15.13 -1.97
N PRO A 53 22.16 -16.38 -2.10
CA PRO A 53 23.16 -16.74 -3.10
C PRO A 53 22.62 -16.48 -4.51
N GLY A 54 22.95 -15.33 -5.09
CA GLY A 54 22.42 -14.87 -6.38
C GLY A 54 21.97 -13.42 -6.40
N GLY A 55 21.82 -12.77 -5.23
CA GLY A 55 21.50 -11.35 -5.13
C GLY A 55 20.53 -11.01 -3.99
N LEU A 56 19.97 -9.81 -4.05
CA LEU A 56 18.90 -9.38 -3.15
C LEU A 56 17.56 -9.92 -3.65
N VAL A 57 16.83 -10.61 -2.78
CA VAL A 57 15.51 -11.17 -3.06
C VAL A 57 14.48 -10.45 -2.18
N ALA A 58 13.39 -9.97 -2.78
CA ALA A 58 12.26 -9.45 -2.03
C ALA A 58 11.41 -10.62 -1.51
N THR A 59 11.26 -10.72 -0.19
CA THR A 59 10.43 -11.74 0.48
C THR A 59 9.40 -11.07 1.36
N GLY A 60 8.15 -11.54 1.30
CA GLY A 60 7.04 -11.05 2.12
C GLY A 60 5.99 -12.13 2.29
N GLU A 61 5.07 -11.90 3.22
CA GLU A 61 3.96 -12.81 3.54
C GLU A 61 2.66 -12.42 2.80
N THR A 62 2.69 -11.31 2.05
CA THR A 62 1.57 -10.88 1.23
C THR A 62 1.33 -11.90 0.11
N THR A 63 0.16 -12.54 0.12
CA THR A 63 -0.31 -13.33 -1.01
C THR A 63 -0.43 -12.43 -2.23
N ILE A 64 0.25 -12.79 -3.32
CA ILE A 64 0.10 -12.15 -4.62
C ILE A 64 -0.59 -13.17 -5.53
N ASP A 65 -1.72 -12.78 -6.11
CA ASP A 65 -2.45 -13.58 -7.07
C ASP A 65 -2.37 -13.01 -8.50
N ASP A 66 -3.03 -13.69 -9.44
CA ASP A 66 -3.03 -13.30 -10.84
C ASP A 66 -3.60 -11.89 -11.05
N GLU A 67 -4.61 -11.48 -10.27
CA GLU A 67 -5.20 -10.14 -10.40
C GLU A 67 -4.19 -9.05 -10.05
N ASP A 68 -3.42 -9.26 -8.97
CA ASP A 68 -2.36 -8.33 -8.58
C ASP A 68 -1.27 -8.21 -9.65
N VAL A 69 -0.85 -9.35 -10.22
CA VAL A 69 0.15 -9.38 -11.31
C VAL A 69 -0.38 -8.68 -12.56
N PHE A 70 -1.63 -8.92 -12.96
CA PHE A 70 -2.23 -8.28 -14.12
C PHE A 70 -2.34 -6.76 -13.94
N ARG A 71 -2.74 -6.27 -12.76
CA ARG A 71 -2.79 -4.82 -12.47
C ARG A 71 -1.40 -4.17 -12.58
N LEU A 72 -0.35 -4.84 -12.10
CA LEU A 72 1.02 -4.33 -12.17
C LEU A 72 1.53 -4.21 -13.60
N ILE A 73 1.31 -5.25 -14.42
CA ILE A 73 1.72 -5.26 -15.83
C ILE A 73 1.00 -4.16 -16.62
N ASP A 74 -0.30 -4.00 -16.42
CA ASP A 74 -1.10 -2.99 -17.13
C ASP A 74 -0.66 -1.57 -16.78
N THR A 75 -0.35 -1.31 -15.50
CA THR A 75 0.16 -0.02 -15.03
C THR A 75 1.48 0.37 -15.72
N GLY A 76 2.35 -0.61 -16.02
CA GLY A 76 3.65 -0.39 -16.65
C GLY A 76 3.62 -0.20 -18.17
N ARG A 77 2.48 -0.37 -18.84
CA ARG A 77 2.32 -0.28 -20.31
C ARG A 77 1.98 1.13 -20.83
N ARG A 78 2.22 2.19 -20.05
CA ARG A 78 2.00 3.58 -20.48
C ARG A 78 3.22 4.19 -21.16
#